data_AF-A0A965G9J7-F1
#
_entry.id   AF-A0A965G9J7-F1
#
_cell.length_a   1.000
_cell.length_b   1.000
_cell.length_c   1.000
_cell.angle_alpha   90.00
_cell.angle_beta   90.00
_cell.angle_gamma   90.00
#
_symmetry.space_group_name_H-M   'P 1'
#
loop_
_entity.id
_entity.type
_entity.pdbx_description
1 polymer ?
#
loop_
_entity_poly.entity_id
_entity_poly.type
_entity_poly.pdbx_seq_one_letter_code
_entity_poly.pdbx_strand_id
1 'polypeptide(L)'
;MLCIECSAKLADAMNFCPDCGAKQASEQTVTISVSEARVQYGSRSPDELPPEFFEVGISSEMYKNANAPFDSEAIPSDESLVPADCAWAVMKHPGPMRERKWNENLETRFHLVAKYSGRRLSEITQYLGKPLAVAEDNGIKSVVWGSSGLSNIWQANLIFDRYDICIGLMGINEGKV
;
A
#
# COMPACT_ATOMS: atom_id res chain seq x y z
N MET A 1 2.54 -8.45 37.07
CA MET A 1 1.15 -7.94 37.31
C MET A 1 0.53 -8.52 38.59
N LEU A 2 -0.65 -8.09 39.04
CA LEU A 2 -1.40 -8.75 40.14
C LEU A 2 -2.62 -9.51 39.57
N CYS A 3 -2.96 -10.65 40.18
CA CYS A 3 -4.20 -11.37 39.85
C CYS A 3 -5.42 -10.55 40.26
N ILE A 4 -6.38 -10.35 39.35
CA ILE A 4 -7.58 -9.55 39.64
C ILE A 4 -8.50 -10.18 40.70
N GLU A 5 -8.47 -11.51 40.83
CA GLU A 5 -9.36 -12.26 41.72
C GLU A 5 -8.78 -12.41 43.14
N CYS A 6 -7.49 -12.73 43.25
CA CYS A 6 -6.86 -13.04 44.54
C CYS A 6 -5.73 -12.10 44.94
N SER A 7 -5.41 -11.09 44.12
CA SER A 7 -4.32 -10.13 44.35
C SER A 7 -2.91 -10.74 44.46
N ALA A 8 -2.73 -12.01 44.11
CA ALA A 8 -1.42 -12.65 44.06
C ALA A 8 -0.49 -11.96 43.05
N LYS A 9 0.81 -11.92 43.36
CA LYS A 9 1.82 -11.37 42.45
C LYS A 9 2.12 -12.38 41.34
N LEU A 10 1.84 -12.00 40.11
CA LEU A 10 2.02 -12.82 38.92
C LEU A 10 3.29 -12.44 38.18
N ALA A 11 4.00 -13.46 37.70
CA ALA A 11 5.00 -13.30 36.64
C ALA A 11 4.30 -12.82 35.35
N ASP A 12 5.00 -12.05 34.54
CA ASP A 12 4.46 -11.57 33.28
C ASP A 12 4.21 -12.75 32.31
N ALA A 13 3.16 -12.66 31.50
CA ALA A 13 2.70 -13.67 30.53
C ALA A 13 2.06 -14.98 31.08
N MET A 14 1.54 -15.00 32.32
CA MET A 14 0.75 -16.15 32.83
C MET A 14 -0.73 -16.10 32.41
N ASN A 15 -1.20 -17.14 31.72
CA ASN A 15 -2.62 -17.29 31.33
C ASN A 15 -3.56 -17.61 32.50
N PHE A 16 -3.01 -18.17 33.59
CA PHE A 16 -3.76 -18.56 34.78
C PHE A 16 -2.95 -18.20 36.03
N CYS A 17 -3.63 -17.75 37.07
CA CYS A 17 -3.01 -17.52 38.37
C CYS A 17 -2.66 -18.87 39.01
N PRO A 18 -1.40 -19.11 39.43
CA PRO A 18 -1.00 -20.37 40.06
C PRO A 18 -1.63 -20.56 41.44
N ASP A 19 -2.04 -19.47 42.11
CA ASP A 19 -2.58 -19.53 43.48
C ASP A 19 -4.08 -19.80 43.52
N CYS A 20 -4.86 -19.21 42.60
CA CYS A 20 -6.33 -19.33 42.63
C CYS A 20 -6.93 -19.96 41.37
N GLY A 21 -6.13 -20.26 40.35
CA GLY A 21 -6.58 -20.83 39.08
C GLY A 21 -7.36 -19.87 38.18
N ALA A 22 -7.57 -18.61 38.60
CA ALA A 22 -8.28 -17.62 37.80
C ALA A 22 -7.54 -17.36 36.48
N LYS A 23 -8.28 -17.48 35.36
CA LYS A 23 -7.78 -17.10 34.04
C LYS A 23 -7.43 -15.63 34.09
N GLN A 24 -6.17 -15.32 33.87
CA GLN A 24 -5.77 -13.93 33.71
C GLN A 24 -6.33 -13.45 32.38
N ALA A 25 -6.72 -12.18 32.32
CA ALA A 25 -7.06 -11.58 31.04
C ALA A 25 -5.85 -11.81 30.12
N SER A 26 -6.01 -12.71 29.14
CA SER A 26 -5.10 -12.81 28.02
C SER A 26 -4.95 -11.41 27.47
N GLU A 27 -3.74 -11.06 27.02
CA GLU A 27 -3.46 -9.78 26.38
C GLU A 27 -4.65 -9.40 25.49
N GLN A 28 -5.34 -8.31 25.83
CA GLN A 28 -6.59 -7.97 25.17
C GLN A 28 -6.26 -7.78 23.69
N THR A 29 -6.87 -8.57 22.83
CA THR A 29 -6.72 -8.44 21.39
C THR A 29 -7.89 -7.66 20.83
N VAL A 30 -7.63 -6.96 19.73
CA VAL A 30 -8.65 -6.31 18.92
C VAL A 30 -8.40 -6.67 17.46
N THR A 31 -9.46 -6.68 16.69
CA THR A 31 -9.39 -6.87 15.24
C THR A 31 -9.34 -5.50 14.58
N ILE A 32 -8.30 -5.25 13.77
CA ILE A 32 -8.18 -4.06 12.94
C ILE A 32 -8.17 -4.47 11.47
N SER A 33 -8.73 -3.65 10.58
CA SER A 33 -8.69 -3.90 9.13
C SER A 33 -7.30 -3.61 8.56
N VAL A 34 -6.99 -4.20 7.40
CA VAL A 34 -5.72 -3.97 6.68
C VAL A 34 -5.45 -2.49 6.39
N SER A 35 -6.49 -1.70 6.13
CA SER A 35 -6.36 -0.26 5.88
C SER A 35 -6.04 0.56 7.12
N GLU A 36 -6.34 0.03 8.31
CA GLU A 36 -6.01 0.66 9.59
C GLU A 36 -4.61 0.26 10.06
N ALA A 37 -4.20 -0.97 9.74
CA ALA A 37 -2.89 -1.48 10.06
C ALA A 37 -1.78 -0.64 9.42
N ARG A 38 -0.66 -0.50 10.14
CA ARG A 38 0.53 0.22 9.69
C ARG A 38 1.73 -0.71 9.73
N VAL A 39 2.47 -0.74 8.63
CA VAL A 39 3.67 -1.56 8.47
C VAL A 39 4.83 -0.69 7.97
N GLN A 40 6.05 -1.18 8.15
CA GLN A 40 7.23 -0.44 7.68
C GLN A 40 7.24 -0.36 6.15
N TYR A 41 7.69 0.80 5.65
CA TYR A 41 7.79 1.07 4.22
C TYR A 41 8.63 0.01 3.47
N GLY A 42 8.01 -0.66 2.49
CA GLY A 42 8.64 -1.70 1.68
C GLY A 42 9.04 -2.96 2.45
N SER A 43 8.44 -3.22 3.62
CA SER A 43 8.79 -4.38 4.45
C SER A 43 8.04 -5.68 4.09
N ARG A 44 7.00 -5.61 3.25
CA ARG A 44 6.19 -6.78 2.89
C ARG A 44 6.67 -7.43 1.60
N SER A 45 6.47 -8.74 1.52
CA SER A 45 6.77 -9.52 0.32
C SER A 45 5.67 -9.33 -0.75
N PRO A 46 6.02 -9.23 -2.05
CA PRO A 46 5.04 -9.20 -3.14
C PRO A 46 4.17 -10.46 -3.24
N ASP A 47 4.67 -11.60 -2.78
CA ASP A 47 3.98 -12.89 -2.85
C ASP A 47 3.02 -13.12 -1.67
N GLU A 48 2.95 -12.17 -0.73
CA GLU A 48 2.17 -12.28 0.50
C GLU A 48 0.99 -11.31 0.47
N LEU A 49 -0.20 -11.82 0.16
CA LEU A 49 -1.43 -11.04 0.31
C LEU A 49 -1.65 -10.72 1.80
N PRO A 50 -1.92 -9.46 2.18
CA PRO A 50 -2.29 -9.16 3.55
C PRO A 50 -3.59 -9.88 3.89
N PRO A 51 -3.75 -10.36 5.14
CA PRO A 51 -5.08 -10.70 5.61
C PRO A 51 -5.96 -9.44 5.58
N GLU A 52 -7.26 -9.62 5.36
CA GLU A 52 -8.23 -8.52 5.40
C GLU A 52 -8.29 -7.85 6.79
N PHE A 53 -8.04 -8.64 7.83
CA PHE A 53 -8.05 -8.24 9.22
C PHE A 53 -6.83 -8.79 9.97
N PHE A 54 -6.34 -8.01 10.94
CA PHE A 54 -5.27 -8.38 11.86
C PHE A 54 -5.85 -8.49 13.27
N GLU A 55 -5.54 -9.58 13.97
CA GLU A 55 -5.75 -9.68 15.41
C GLU A 55 -4.49 -9.20 16.12
N VAL A 56 -4.59 -8.08 16.86
CA VAL A 56 -3.45 -7.41 17.48
C VAL A 56 -3.71 -7.16 18.96
N GLY A 57 -2.67 -7.31 19.79
CA GLY A 57 -2.74 -6.91 21.19
C GLY A 57 -2.87 -5.39 21.32
N ILE A 58 -3.72 -4.90 22.24
CA ILE A 58 -3.92 -3.46 22.50
C ILE A 58 -2.66 -2.73 22.99
N SER A 59 -1.64 -3.47 23.43
CA SER A 59 -0.34 -2.97 23.87
C SER A 59 0.66 -2.82 22.72
N SER A 60 0.39 -3.46 21.58
CA SER A 60 1.32 -3.63 20.47
C SER A 60 1.61 -2.33 19.74
N GLU A 61 2.78 -2.23 19.11
CA GLU A 61 3.12 -1.10 18.24
C GLU A 61 2.17 -0.98 17.05
N MET A 62 1.71 -2.12 16.50
CA MET A 62 0.74 -2.12 15.41
C MET A 62 -0.59 -1.48 15.84
N TYR A 63 -1.09 -1.80 17.03
CA TYR A 63 -2.31 -1.16 17.55
C TYR A 63 -2.08 0.32 17.87
N LYS A 64 -0.96 0.69 18.49
CA LYS A 64 -0.63 2.09 18.80
C LYS A 64 -0.55 2.98 17.56
N ASN A 65 -0.08 2.42 16.44
CA ASN A 65 0.04 3.11 15.16
C ASN A 65 -1.17 2.87 14.25
N ALA A 66 -2.15 2.05 14.66
CA ALA A 66 -3.34 1.82 13.85
C ALA A 66 -4.05 3.16 13.63
N ASN A 67 -4.54 3.39 12.41
CA ASN A 67 -5.15 4.66 12.00
C ASN A 67 -4.22 5.89 12.07
N ALA A 68 -2.89 5.73 12.25
CA ALA A 68 -1.98 6.85 12.16
C ALA A 68 -2.13 7.56 10.79
N PRO A 69 -2.12 8.90 10.75
CA PRO A 69 -2.24 9.65 9.51
C PRO A 69 -1.21 9.19 8.48
N PHE A 70 -1.64 9.08 7.23
CA PHE A 70 -0.79 8.72 6.10
C PHE A 70 -0.95 9.75 5.00
N ASP A 71 0.16 10.36 4.60
CA ASP A 71 0.23 11.30 3.49
C ASP A 71 0.76 10.57 2.25
N SER A 72 -0.14 10.24 1.32
CA SER A 72 0.22 9.59 0.07
C SER A 72 0.94 10.51 -0.92
N GLU A 73 0.99 11.82 -0.65
CA GLU A 73 1.70 12.80 -1.49
C GLU A 73 3.17 12.99 -1.08
N ALA A 74 3.58 12.47 0.07
CA ALA A 74 4.99 12.48 0.49
C ALA A 74 5.63 11.11 0.26
N ILE A 75 6.81 11.09 -0.37
CA ILE A 75 7.59 9.84 -0.49
C ILE A 75 8.05 9.43 0.92
N PRO A 76 7.68 8.24 1.42
CA PRO A 76 8.04 7.83 2.77
C PRO A 76 9.55 7.61 2.93
N SER A 77 10.06 7.85 4.14
CA SER A 77 11.40 7.40 4.54
C SER A 77 11.40 5.90 4.86
N ASP A 78 12.58 5.28 4.96
CA ASP A 78 12.72 3.86 5.31
C ASP A 78 12.19 3.50 6.71
N GLU A 79 12.06 4.48 7.60
CA GLU A 79 11.49 4.33 8.94
C GLU A 79 10.00 4.68 9.00
N SER A 80 9.44 5.20 7.89
CA SER A 80 8.03 5.58 7.83
C SER A 80 7.14 4.35 7.86
N LEU A 81 5.98 4.52 8.49
CA LEU A 81 4.91 3.54 8.47
C LEU A 81 3.88 3.89 7.40
N VAL A 82 3.46 2.89 6.63
CA VAL A 82 2.44 3.01 5.58
C VAL A 82 1.28 2.06 5.85
N PRO A 83 0.07 2.30 5.31
CA PRO A 83 -1.02 1.35 5.42
C PRO A 83 -0.63 -0.03 4.87
N ALA A 84 -1.09 -1.10 5.52
CA ALA A 84 -0.69 -2.46 5.15
C ALA A 84 -1.23 -2.92 3.77
N ASP A 85 -2.29 -2.26 3.29
CA ASP A 85 -2.89 -2.41 1.96
C ASP A 85 -2.31 -1.42 0.91
N CYS A 86 -1.40 -0.52 1.30
CA CYS A 86 -0.74 0.37 0.37
C CYS A 86 0.30 -0.40 -0.46
N ALA A 87 0.41 -0.11 -1.75
CA ALA A 87 1.43 -0.67 -2.61
C ALA A 87 2.85 -0.37 -2.07
N TRP A 88 3.04 0.76 -1.41
CA TRP A 88 4.29 1.09 -0.72
C TRP A 88 4.65 0.16 0.45
N ALA A 89 3.72 -0.61 0.99
CA ALA A 89 4.07 -1.68 1.95
C ALA A 89 4.93 -2.77 1.30
N VAL A 90 4.78 -2.98 -0.02
CA VAL A 90 5.44 -4.03 -0.79
C VAL A 90 6.61 -3.49 -1.64
N MET A 91 6.44 -2.31 -2.23
CA MET A 91 7.38 -1.76 -3.21
C MET A 91 7.78 -0.33 -2.87
N LYS A 92 9.09 -0.10 -2.74
CA LYS A 92 9.62 1.25 -2.56
C LYS A 92 9.50 2.08 -3.83
N HIS A 93 9.43 3.39 -3.63
CA HIS A 93 9.41 4.40 -4.66
C HIS A 93 10.70 4.28 -5.49
N PRO A 94 10.63 4.18 -6.81
CA PRO A 94 11.78 3.87 -7.67
C PRO A 94 12.74 5.07 -7.90
N GLY A 95 12.70 6.09 -7.04
CA GLY A 95 13.44 7.34 -7.21
C GLY A 95 12.84 8.28 -8.28
N PRO A 96 13.51 9.39 -8.60
CA PRO A 96 12.97 10.41 -9.50
C PRO A 96 12.77 9.89 -10.93
N MET A 97 11.82 10.46 -11.64
CA MET A 97 11.67 10.21 -13.08
C MET A 97 12.82 10.86 -13.85
N ARG A 98 13.17 10.28 -15.00
CA ARG A 98 14.09 10.91 -15.95
C ARG A 98 13.48 12.22 -16.44
N GLU A 99 14.31 13.19 -16.79
CA GLU A 99 13.85 14.38 -17.48
C GLU A 99 13.16 14.03 -18.82
N ARG A 100 12.05 14.73 -19.08
CA ARG A 100 11.27 14.59 -20.31
C ARG A 100 11.95 15.35 -21.44
N LYS A 101 12.17 14.71 -22.60
CA LYS A 101 12.56 15.45 -23.81
C LYS A 101 11.29 15.92 -24.52
N TRP A 102 11.33 17.14 -25.06
CA TRP A 102 10.15 17.80 -25.63
C TRP A 102 9.60 17.10 -26.88
N ASN A 103 10.44 16.34 -27.59
CA ASN A 103 10.10 15.65 -28.84
C ASN A 103 9.67 14.18 -28.66
N GLU A 104 9.56 13.68 -27.43
CA GLU A 104 9.15 12.29 -27.17
C GLU A 104 7.62 12.15 -27.24
N ASN A 105 7.15 11.24 -28.08
CA ASN A 105 5.73 10.89 -28.15
C ASN A 105 5.29 10.13 -26.88
N LEU A 106 3.98 9.94 -26.69
CA LEU A 106 3.44 9.31 -25.48
C LEU A 106 3.94 7.87 -25.31
N GLU A 107 3.91 7.06 -26.36
CA GLU A 107 4.38 5.68 -26.38
C GLU A 107 5.86 5.58 -25.96
N THR A 108 6.73 6.42 -26.55
CA THR A 108 8.14 6.51 -26.18
C THR A 108 8.31 6.88 -24.72
N ARG A 109 7.57 7.90 -24.24
CA ARG A 109 7.61 8.28 -22.82
C ARG A 109 7.18 7.13 -21.92
N PHE A 110 6.17 6.36 -22.34
CA PHE A 110 5.71 5.19 -21.60
C PHE A 110 6.80 4.11 -21.52
N HIS A 111 7.48 3.78 -22.61
CA HIS A 111 8.58 2.81 -22.57
C HIS A 111 9.81 3.30 -21.78
N LEU A 112 9.97 4.62 -21.63
CA LEU A 112 11.07 5.22 -20.87
C LEU A 112 10.84 5.23 -19.35
N VAL A 113 9.62 4.99 -18.86
CA VAL A 113 9.41 4.82 -17.42
C VAL A 113 9.90 3.43 -17.03
N ALA A 114 11.14 3.36 -16.54
CA ALA A 114 11.81 2.11 -16.22
C ALA A 114 11.06 1.25 -15.18
N LYS A 115 10.31 1.89 -14.27
CA LYS A 115 9.51 1.23 -13.23
C LYS A 115 8.33 2.10 -12.83
N TYR A 116 7.11 1.62 -13.09
CA TYR A 116 5.85 2.28 -12.71
C TYR A 116 5.47 2.00 -11.27
N SER A 117 5.59 0.74 -10.89
CA SER A 117 5.32 0.20 -9.56
C SER A 117 5.97 1.06 -8.46
N GLY A 118 5.15 1.53 -7.52
CA GLY A 118 5.55 2.38 -6.41
C GLY A 118 5.60 3.88 -6.72
N ARG A 119 5.22 4.33 -7.92
CA ARG A 119 5.08 5.77 -8.23
C ARG A 119 3.66 6.25 -7.99
N ARG A 120 3.50 7.54 -7.68
CA ARG A 120 2.19 8.18 -7.53
C ARG A 120 1.52 8.44 -8.87
N LEU A 121 0.20 8.43 -8.90
CA LEU A 121 -0.60 8.84 -10.06
C LEU A 121 -0.27 10.27 -10.50
N SER A 122 -0.07 11.18 -9.54
CA SER A 122 0.29 12.58 -9.80
C SER A 122 1.62 12.70 -10.56
N GLU A 123 2.63 11.92 -10.15
CA GLU A 123 3.94 11.89 -10.80
C GLU A 123 3.88 11.31 -12.22
N ILE A 124 3.17 10.19 -12.39
CA ILE A 124 2.97 9.57 -13.70
C ILE A 124 2.21 10.52 -14.64
N THR A 125 1.17 11.18 -14.14
CA THR A 125 0.38 12.15 -14.90
C THR A 125 1.20 13.37 -15.28
N GLN A 126 2.09 13.85 -14.40
CA GLN A 126 3.00 14.95 -14.71
C GLN A 126 3.93 14.61 -15.88
N TYR A 127 4.43 13.37 -15.93
CA TYR A 127 5.38 12.94 -16.96
C TYR A 127 4.71 12.54 -18.28
N LEU A 128 3.64 11.73 -18.22
CA LEU A 128 2.92 11.23 -19.39
C LEU A 128 1.88 12.22 -19.93
N GLY A 129 1.37 13.11 -19.08
CA GLY A 129 0.22 13.97 -19.36
C GLY A 129 -1.08 13.34 -18.85
N LYS A 130 -2.20 14.04 -19.11
CA LYS A 130 -3.53 13.64 -18.66
C LYS A 130 -3.90 12.24 -19.21
N PRO A 131 -4.44 11.33 -18.37
CA PRO A 131 -4.92 10.04 -18.85
C PRO A 131 -6.14 10.19 -19.77
N LEU A 132 -6.35 9.20 -20.62
CA LEU A 132 -7.52 9.08 -21.50
C LEU A 132 -8.78 8.70 -20.71
N ALA A 133 -8.64 7.76 -19.77
CA ALA A 133 -9.74 7.29 -18.94
C ALA A 133 -9.24 6.93 -17.53
N VAL A 134 -10.13 7.07 -16.55
CA VAL A 134 -9.96 6.65 -15.17
C VAL A 134 -11.22 5.89 -14.77
N ALA A 135 -11.06 4.68 -14.26
CA ALA A 135 -12.13 3.90 -13.63
C ALA A 135 -11.69 3.53 -12.21
N GLU A 136 -12.61 3.53 -11.26
CA GLU A 136 -12.35 3.20 -9.87
C GLU A 136 -13.39 2.19 -9.38
N ASP A 137 -12.93 1.12 -8.74
CA ASP A 137 -13.77 0.11 -8.10
C ASP A 137 -13.11 -0.38 -6.82
N ASN A 138 -13.84 -0.31 -5.69
CA ASN A 138 -13.37 -0.71 -4.35
C ASN A 138 -12.00 -0.12 -3.95
N GLY A 139 -11.73 1.13 -4.35
CA GLY A 139 -10.47 1.81 -4.08
C GLY A 139 -9.32 1.40 -5.01
N ILE A 140 -9.52 0.46 -5.93
CA ILE A 140 -8.55 0.17 -6.99
C ILE A 140 -8.88 1.06 -8.18
N LYS A 141 -7.88 1.79 -8.69
CA LYS A 141 -8.04 2.64 -9.87
C LYS A 141 -7.35 2.03 -11.07
N SER A 142 -8.07 1.93 -12.18
CA SER A 142 -7.53 1.61 -13.50
C SER A 142 -7.43 2.90 -14.30
N VAL A 143 -6.21 3.25 -14.72
CA VAL A 143 -5.93 4.49 -15.44
C VAL A 143 -5.30 4.18 -16.77
N VAL A 144 -5.94 4.68 -17.84
CA VAL A 144 -5.58 4.37 -19.21
C VAL A 144 -4.94 5.59 -19.85
N TRP A 145 -3.75 5.42 -20.41
CA TRP A 145 -3.15 6.35 -21.37
C TRP A 145 -3.26 5.76 -22.76
N GLY A 146 -3.38 6.62 -23.77
CA GLY A 146 -3.43 6.14 -25.14
C GLY A 146 -3.37 7.25 -26.16
N SER A 147 -3.14 6.85 -27.39
CA SER A 147 -3.19 7.71 -28.58
C SER A 147 -3.86 6.97 -29.72
N SER A 148 -4.71 7.68 -30.46
CA SER A 148 -5.34 7.20 -31.68
C SER A 148 -4.92 8.07 -32.86
N GLY A 149 -4.38 7.45 -33.90
CA GLY A 149 -4.10 8.06 -35.20
C GLY A 149 -4.83 7.33 -36.32
N LEU A 150 -4.64 7.79 -37.57
CA LEU A 150 -5.30 7.22 -38.75
C LEU A 150 -4.95 5.75 -39.02
N SER A 151 -3.80 5.26 -38.53
CA SER A 151 -3.29 3.91 -38.81
C SER A 151 -2.81 3.15 -37.57
N ASN A 152 -2.89 3.76 -36.38
CA ASN A 152 -2.39 3.15 -35.14
C ASN A 152 -3.25 3.59 -33.95
N ILE A 153 -3.66 2.62 -33.14
CA ILE A 153 -4.22 2.81 -31.80
C ILE A 153 -3.26 2.16 -30.82
N TRP A 154 -2.79 2.95 -29.86
CA TRP A 154 -1.95 2.49 -28.76
C TRP A 154 -2.61 2.86 -27.44
N GLN A 155 -2.69 1.93 -26.51
CA GLN A 155 -3.21 2.15 -25.16
C GLN A 155 -2.40 1.37 -24.13
N ALA A 156 -2.20 1.96 -22.95
CA ALA A 156 -1.60 1.30 -21.80
C ALA A 156 -2.45 1.54 -20.56
N ASN A 157 -2.64 0.48 -19.77
CA ASN A 157 -3.46 0.50 -18.56
C ASN A 157 -2.60 0.24 -17.32
N LEU A 158 -2.55 1.21 -16.41
CA LEU A 158 -1.89 1.08 -15.11
C LEU A 158 -2.95 0.92 -14.01
N ILE A 159 -2.62 0.11 -13.01
CA ILE A 159 -3.43 -0.08 -11.81
C ILE A 159 -2.80 0.64 -10.63
N PHE A 160 -3.64 1.32 -9.84
CA PHE A 160 -3.27 2.03 -8.63
C PHE A 160 -4.11 1.53 -7.46
N ASP A 161 -3.52 1.57 -6.28
CA ASP A 161 -4.26 1.35 -5.03
C ASP A 161 -5.10 2.58 -4.66
N ARG A 162 -5.77 2.51 -3.51
CA ARG A 162 -6.64 3.57 -3.00
C ARG A 162 -5.91 4.83 -2.56
N TYR A 163 -4.59 4.76 -2.47
CA TYR A 163 -3.70 5.84 -2.09
C TYR A 163 -3.00 6.43 -3.33
N ASP A 164 -3.50 6.12 -4.53
CA ASP A 164 -2.96 6.59 -5.80
C ASP A 164 -1.51 6.15 -6.06
N ILE A 165 -1.08 5.02 -5.46
CA ILE A 165 0.23 4.42 -5.71
C ILE A 165 0.10 3.31 -6.76
N CYS A 166 0.88 3.41 -7.82
CA CYS A 166 0.86 2.47 -8.93
C CYS A 166 1.31 1.08 -8.44
N ILE A 167 0.45 0.09 -8.60
CA ILE A 167 0.74 -1.33 -8.35
C ILE A 167 1.55 -1.88 -9.53
N GLY A 168 1.12 -1.58 -10.77
CA GLY A 168 1.81 -2.02 -11.96
C GLY A 168 1.05 -1.80 -13.27
N LEU A 169 1.61 -2.35 -14.34
CA LEU A 169 1.05 -2.35 -15.69
C LEU A 169 0.14 -3.56 -15.88
N MET A 170 -1.13 -3.33 -16.21
CA MET A 170 -2.08 -4.41 -16.53
C MET A 170 -1.90 -4.91 -17.96
N GLY A 171 -1.65 -4.00 -18.91
CA GLY A 171 -1.49 -4.37 -20.31
C GLY A 171 -1.21 -3.18 -21.22
N ILE A 172 -0.68 -3.49 -22.40
CA ILE A 172 -0.51 -2.57 -23.52
C ILE A 172 -1.25 -3.19 -24.71
N ASN A 173 -2.13 -2.41 -25.32
CA ASN A 173 -2.88 -2.81 -26.51
C ASN A 173 -2.39 -1.99 -27.69
N GLU A 174 -2.00 -2.70 -28.76
CA GLU A 174 -1.54 -2.12 -30.01
C GLU A 174 -2.42 -2.65 -31.15
N GLY A 175 -3.07 -1.74 -31.87
CA GLY A 175 -3.96 -2.06 -32.97
C GLY A 175 -3.57 -1.29 -34.23
N LYS A 176 -3.52 -1.99 -35.36
CA LYS A 176 -3.55 -1.34 -36.68
C LYS A 176 -5.01 -1.18 -37.08
N VAL A 177 -5.38 0.04 -37.48
CA VAL A 177 -6.71 0.36 -38.03
C VAL A 177 -6.78 -0.11 -39.48
#